data_AF-A0A831PC92-F1
#
_entry.id   AF-A0A831PC92-F1
#
_cell.length_a   1.000
_cell.length_b   1.000
_cell.length_c   1.000
_cell.angle_alpha   90.00
_cell.angle_beta   90.00
_cell.angle_gamma   90.00
#
_symmetry.space_group_name_H-M   'P 1'
#
loop_
_entity.id
_entity.type
_entity.pdbx_description
1 polymer ?
#
loop_
_entity_poly.entity_id
_entity_poly.type
_entity_poly.pdbx_seq_one_letter_code
_entity_poly.pdbx_strand_id
1 'polypeptide(L)'
;MIKYLNISLLIIVFILLIILFFILVDYFIFNKEDVDSEEIKLSEEVARQLVIDNWGDCDEFTCRELVISVEEKNNLWEITAIYDGLFDDSVRALRKIISAFFEEGEWVLGEASITHRCQPGRGHQNFSTEFCF
;
A
#
# COMPACT_ATOMS: atom_id res chain seq x y z
N MET A 1 49.90 43.68 -26.39
CA MET A 1 50.07 42.31 -25.85
C MET A 1 49.07 42.05 -24.70
N ILE A 2 47.78 42.35 -24.90
CA ILE A 2 46.74 42.30 -23.83
C ILE A 2 45.48 41.53 -24.30
N LYS A 3 45.30 41.27 -25.61
CA LYS A 3 44.09 40.60 -26.14
C LYS A 3 44.02 39.09 -25.89
N TYR A 4 45.15 38.40 -25.71
CA TYR A 4 45.18 36.94 -25.52
C TYR A 4 44.85 36.49 -24.09
N LEU A 5 44.99 37.38 -23.10
CA LEU A 5 44.76 37.05 -21.69
C LEU A 5 43.27 36.82 -21.38
N ASN A 6 42.36 37.53 -22.07
CA ASN A 6 40.91 37.39 -21.90
C ASN A 6 40.34 36.12 -22.56
N ILE A 7 40.92 35.68 -23.68
CA ILE A 7 40.43 34.49 -24.40
C ILE A 7 40.79 33.21 -23.61
N SER A 8 42.00 33.15 -23.05
CA SER A 8 42.43 32.02 -22.22
C SER A 8 41.58 31.86 -20.95
N LEU A 9 41.18 32.98 -20.32
CA LEU A 9 40.33 32.96 -19.12
C LEU A 9 38.92 32.45 -19.44
N LEU A 10 38.35 32.86 -20.58
CA LEU A 10 37.03 32.44 -21.06
C LEU A 10 36.96 30.93 -21.32
N ILE A 11 38.02 30.37 -21.90
CA ILE A 11 38.11 28.92 -22.16
C ILE A 11 38.14 28.14 -20.84
N ILE A 12 38.89 28.60 -19.84
CA ILE A 12 38.97 27.94 -18.53
C ILE A 12 37.61 27.95 -17.82
N VAL A 13 36.90 29.08 -17.82
CA VAL A 13 35.56 29.18 -17.21
C VAL A 13 34.57 28.24 -17.90
N PHE A 14 34.62 28.15 -19.23
CA PHE A 14 33.76 27.25 -19.99
C PHE A 14 34.02 25.76 -19.66
N ILE A 15 35.28 25.37 -19.51
CA ILE A 15 35.65 24.00 -19.10
C ILE A 15 35.13 23.70 -17.68
N LEU A 16 35.27 24.65 -16.75
CA LEU A 16 34.78 24.48 -15.38
C LEU A 16 33.24 24.32 -15.32
N LEU A 17 32.51 25.06 -16.16
CA LEU A 17 31.05 24.91 -16.27
C LEU A 17 30.64 23.55 -16.83
N ILE A 18 31.38 23.04 -17.81
CA ILE A 18 31.13 21.70 -18.35
C ILE A 18 31.38 20.63 -17.28
N ILE A 19 32.49 20.72 -16.55
CA ILE A 19 32.80 19.78 -15.47
C ILE A 19 31.71 19.83 -14.39
N LEU A 20 31.28 21.03 -13.98
CA LEU A 20 30.21 21.19 -13.01
C LEU A 20 28.90 20.59 -13.52
N PHE A 21 28.57 20.78 -14.79
CA PHE A 21 27.39 20.20 -15.41
C PHE A 21 27.43 18.67 -15.37
N PHE A 22 28.56 18.04 -15.70
CA PHE A 22 28.71 16.59 -15.60
C PHE A 22 28.56 16.10 -14.16
N ILE A 23 29.17 16.79 -13.18
CA ILE A 23 29.01 16.46 -11.75
C ILE A 23 27.53 16.53 -11.33
N LEU A 24 26.79 17.55 -11.79
CA LEU A 24 25.36 17.71 -11.48
C LEU A 24 24.51 16.62 -12.15
N VAL A 25 24.82 16.24 -13.38
CA VAL A 25 24.14 15.14 -14.08
C VAL A 25 24.40 13.82 -13.38
N ASP A 26 25.64 13.52 -13.02
CA ASP A 26 26.01 12.30 -12.30
C ASP A 26 25.35 12.26 -10.92
N TYR A 27 25.31 13.37 -10.20
CA TYR A 27 24.58 13.48 -8.93
C TYR A 27 23.08 13.22 -9.10
N PHE A 28 22.48 13.75 -10.18
CA PHE A 28 21.06 13.56 -10.45
C PHE A 28 20.71 12.13 -10.90
N ILE A 29 21.59 11.49 -11.68
CA ILE A 29 21.41 10.10 -12.10
C ILE A 29 21.64 9.15 -10.92
N PHE A 30 22.65 9.39 -10.09
CA PHE A 30 22.98 8.51 -8.96
C PHE A 30 21.98 8.60 -7.80
N ASN A 31 21.31 9.74 -7.61
CA ASN A 31 20.21 9.88 -6.65
C ASN A 31 18.89 9.28 -7.14
N LYS A 32 18.83 8.80 -8.38
CA LYS A 32 17.79 7.87 -8.75
C LYS A 32 18.19 6.54 -8.14
N GLU A 33 17.92 6.38 -6.85
CA GLU A 33 18.02 5.09 -6.17
C GLU A 33 17.28 4.09 -7.06
N ASP A 34 18.06 3.22 -7.70
CA ASP A 34 17.59 1.89 -8.08
C ASP A 34 17.23 1.24 -6.76
N VAL A 35 15.97 1.46 -6.35
CA VAL A 35 15.29 0.65 -5.35
C VAL A 35 15.28 -0.74 -5.98
N ASP A 36 16.31 -1.51 -5.62
CA ASP A 36 16.43 -2.92 -5.89
C ASP A 36 15.06 -3.51 -5.59
N SER A 37 14.44 -4.13 -6.59
CA SER A 37 13.08 -4.67 -6.45
C SER A 37 13.13 -5.90 -5.56
N GLU A 38 13.47 -5.73 -4.28
CA GLU A 38 12.98 -6.63 -3.25
C GLU A 38 11.47 -6.65 -3.43
N GLU A 39 10.98 -7.82 -3.83
CA GLU A 39 9.56 -8.11 -4.01
C GLU A 39 8.82 -7.62 -2.76
N ILE A 40 8.13 -6.47 -2.89
CA ILE A 40 7.53 -5.78 -1.76
C ILE A 40 6.39 -6.65 -1.26
N LYS A 41 6.69 -7.40 -0.21
CA LYS A 41 5.79 -8.38 0.36
C LYS A 41 4.86 -7.71 1.36
N LEU A 42 3.55 -7.85 1.16
CA LEU A 42 2.58 -7.42 2.15
C LEU A 42 2.60 -8.39 3.34
N SER A 43 3.08 -7.92 4.49
CA SER A 43 3.01 -8.69 5.72
C SER A 43 1.60 -8.63 6.32
N GLU A 44 1.23 -9.65 7.11
CA GLU A 44 -0.06 -9.68 7.81
C GLU A 44 -0.22 -8.48 8.77
N GLU A 45 0.87 -8.02 9.39
CA GLU A 45 0.86 -6.86 10.29
C GLU A 45 0.57 -5.56 9.55
N VAL A 46 1.20 -5.35 8.39
CA VAL A 46 0.92 -4.17 7.55
C VAL A 46 -0.52 -4.24 7.04
N ALA A 47 -0.98 -5.41 6.58
CA ALA A 47 -2.37 -5.61 6.18
C ALA A 47 -3.36 -5.33 7.32
N ARG A 48 -3.01 -5.71 8.55
CA ARG A 48 -3.80 -5.41 9.75
C ARG A 48 -3.94 -3.92 9.98
N GLN A 49 -2.84 -3.17 9.93
CA GLN A 49 -2.89 -1.73 10.09
C GLN A 49 -3.73 -1.07 8.98
N LEU A 50 -3.56 -1.49 7.73
CA LEU A 50 -4.35 -0.98 6.60
C LEU A 50 -5.86 -1.20 6.81
N VAL A 51 -6.26 -2.38 7.28
CA VAL A 51 -7.65 -2.72 7.60
C VAL A 51 -8.19 -1.83 8.73
N ILE A 52 -7.43 -1.67 9.82
CA ILE A 52 -7.82 -0.86 10.97
C ILE A 52 -7.97 0.62 10.57
N ASP A 53 -7.01 1.16 9.82
CA ASP A 53 -7.02 2.56 9.40
C ASP A 53 -8.21 2.89 8.48
N ASN A 54 -8.65 1.93 7.66
CA ASN A 54 -9.74 2.15 6.72
C ASN A 54 -11.12 1.80 7.27
N TRP A 55 -11.23 0.79 8.14
CA TRP A 55 -12.52 0.23 8.55
C TRP A 55 -12.74 0.10 10.05
N GLY A 56 -11.73 0.45 10.84
CA GLY A 56 -11.77 0.30 12.29
C GLY A 56 -11.34 -1.09 12.75
N ASP A 57 -10.98 -1.13 14.04
CA ASP A 57 -10.59 -2.33 14.75
C ASP A 57 -11.80 -3.09 15.31
N CYS A 58 -11.55 -4.29 15.83
CA CYS A 58 -12.48 -5.07 16.63
C CYS A 58 -12.24 -4.82 18.11
N ASP A 59 -12.96 -3.85 18.67
CA ASP A 59 -12.95 -3.54 20.09
C ASP A 59 -14.03 -4.33 20.86
N GLU A 60 -14.06 -4.14 22.19
CA GLU A 60 -15.00 -4.80 23.09
C GLU A 60 -16.49 -4.48 22.86
N PHE A 61 -16.81 -3.50 22.00
CA PHE A 61 -18.17 -3.05 21.69
C PHE A 61 -18.60 -3.32 20.25
N THR A 62 -17.70 -3.79 19.38
CA THR A 62 -17.96 -4.00 17.96
C THR A 62 -18.02 -5.48 17.60
N CYS A 63 -17.02 -6.26 17.99
CA CYS A 63 -16.97 -7.70 17.73
C CYS A 63 -16.08 -8.45 18.75
N ARG A 64 -15.91 -9.77 18.55
CA ARG A 64 -15.06 -10.59 19.41
C ARG A 64 -13.67 -10.81 18.86
N GLU A 65 -13.54 -10.84 17.54
CA GLU A 65 -12.30 -11.18 16.87
C GLU A 65 -12.20 -10.54 15.49
N LEU A 66 -11.02 -9.99 15.18
CA LEU A 66 -10.61 -9.59 13.83
C LEU A 66 -9.51 -10.53 13.32
N VAL A 67 -9.90 -11.43 12.43
CA VAL A 67 -8.99 -12.35 11.73
C VAL A 67 -8.61 -11.73 10.40
N ILE A 68 -7.32 -11.69 10.11
CA ILE A 68 -6.77 -11.13 8.87
C ILE A 68 -5.92 -12.19 8.22
N SER A 69 -6.09 -12.37 6.92
CA SER A 69 -5.24 -13.24 6.10
C SER A 69 -4.88 -12.54 4.81
N VAL A 70 -3.66 -12.76 4.37
CA VAL A 70 -3.10 -12.14 3.17
C VAL A 70 -2.69 -13.25 2.20
N GLU A 71 -3.10 -13.12 0.94
CA GLU A 71 -2.76 -14.05 -0.13
C GLU A 71 -2.28 -13.29 -1.35
N GLU A 72 -1.20 -13.73 -2.00
CA GLU A 72 -0.75 -13.15 -3.25
C GLU A 72 -1.44 -13.85 -4.44
N LYS A 73 -2.10 -13.07 -5.31
CA LYS A 73 -2.78 -13.54 -6.51
C LYS A 73 -2.47 -12.65 -7.70
N ASN A 74 -1.85 -13.20 -8.75
CA ASN A 74 -1.56 -12.49 -10.00
C ASN A 74 -0.82 -11.15 -9.79
N ASN A 75 0.20 -11.13 -8.93
CA ASN A 75 0.97 -9.95 -8.54
C ASN A 75 0.16 -8.86 -7.80
N LEU A 76 -1.01 -9.22 -7.27
CA LEU A 76 -1.79 -8.39 -6.37
C LEU A 76 -1.88 -9.09 -5.02
N TRP A 77 -1.94 -8.31 -3.95
CA TRP A 77 -2.17 -8.84 -2.61
C TRP A 77 -3.67 -8.81 -2.33
N GLU A 78 -4.25 -9.92 -1.90
CA GLU A 78 -5.62 -10.00 -1.44
C GLU A 78 -5.61 -10.05 0.09
N ILE A 79 -6.24 -9.07 0.72
CA ILE A 79 -6.46 -9.05 2.17
C ILE A 79 -7.89 -9.51 2.42
N THR A 80 -8.05 -10.54 3.24
CA THR A 80 -9.34 -10.95 3.79
C THR A 80 -9.39 -10.57 5.26
N ALA A 81 -10.32 -9.69 5.63
CA ALA A 81 -10.61 -9.31 7.00
C ALA A 81 -11.96 -9.90 7.43
N ILE A 82 -11.98 -10.62 8.54
CA ILE A 82 -13.18 -11.21 9.13
C ILE A 82 -13.37 -10.66 10.54
N TYR A 83 -14.44 -9.88 10.71
CA TYR A 83 -14.94 -9.44 12.00
C TYR A 83 -15.96 -10.48 12.47
N ASP A 84 -15.60 -11.36 13.40
CA ASP A 84 -16.49 -12.41 13.93
C ASP A 84 -17.04 -12.08 15.31
N GLY A 85 -18.23 -12.59 15.61
CA GLY A 85 -18.91 -12.35 16.86
C GLY A 85 -19.41 -10.91 17.03
N LEU A 86 -19.88 -10.29 15.93
CA LEU A 86 -20.53 -8.99 15.96
C LEU A 86 -21.70 -9.00 16.95
N PHE A 87 -21.91 -7.88 17.65
CA PHE A 87 -23.01 -7.72 18.61
C PHE A 87 -24.36 -7.37 17.96
N ASP A 88 -24.41 -7.41 16.63
CA ASP A 88 -25.64 -7.32 15.86
C ASP A 88 -26.52 -8.57 16.06
N ASP A 89 -27.83 -8.36 16.17
CA ASP A 89 -28.81 -9.42 16.48
C ASP A 89 -29.22 -10.27 15.27
N SER A 90 -28.71 -9.91 14.09
CA SER A 90 -28.99 -10.54 12.80
C SER A 90 -27.71 -11.08 12.15
N VAL A 91 -26.62 -10.31 12.16
CA VAL A 91 -25.33 -10.63 11.57
C VAL A 91 -24.34 -11.08 12.63
N ARG A 92 -23.78 -12.29 12.45
CA ARG A 92 -22.74 -12.83 13.32
C ARG A 92 -21.34 -12.39 12.91
N ALA A 93 -21.07 -12.37 11.61
CA ALA A 93 -19.74 -12.06 11.09
C ALA A 93 -19.79 -11.25 9.80
N LEU A 94 -18.82 -10.38 9.62
CA LEU A 94 -18.61 -9.58 8.41
C LEU A 94 -17.26 -9.97 7.80
N ARG A 95 -17.24 -10.26 6.50
CA ARG A 95 -16.02 -10.52 5.73
C ARG A 95 -15.86 -9.47 4.66
N LYS A 96 -14.70 -8.83 4.66
CA LYS A 96 -14.26 -7.87 3.64
C LYS A 96 -13.06 -8.47 2.92
N ILE A 97 -13.13 -8.54 1.59
CA ILE A 97 -12.03 -8.99 0.73
C ILE A 97 -11.62 -7.79 -0.13
N ILE A 98 -10.33 -7.45 -0.11
CA ILE A 98 -9.82 -6.28 -0.82
C ILE A 98 -8.49 -6.58 -1.49
N SER A 99 -8.30 -6.01 -2.68
CA SER A 99 -6.99 -5.98 -3.34
C SER A 99 -6.15 -4.85 -2.76
N ALA A 100 -4.88 -5.14 -2.47
CA ALA A 100 -3.85 -4.20 -2.10
C ALA A 100 -2.72 -4.26 -3.14
N PHE A 101 -2.21 -3.10 -3.52
CA PHE A 101 -1.08 -2.96 -4.43
C PHE A 101 -0.15 -1.86 -3.95
N PHE A 102 1.13 -1.97 -4.26
CA PHE A 102 2.14 -1.00 -3.85
C PHE A 102 2.39 -0.03 -5.01
N GLU A 103 2.16 1.25 -4.77
CA GLU A 103 2.31 2.32 -5.76
C GLU A 103 2.94 3.54 -5.08
N GLU A 104 3.93 4.16 -5.74
CA GLU A 104 4.58 5.39 -5.27
C GLU A 104 5.15 5.36 -3.83
N GLY A 105 5.51 4.17 -3.34
CA GLY A 105 6.06 4.01 -1.98
C GLY A 105 5.02 3.73 -0.89
N GLU A 106 3.75 3.59 -1.25
CA GLU A 106 2.66 3.36 -0.31
C GLU A 106 1.77 2.17 -0.75
N TRP A 107 1.08 1.58 0.23
CA TRP A 107 0.06 0.55 -0.03
C TRP A 107 -1.28 1.22 -0.33
N VAL A 108 -1.81 0.91 -1.50
CA VAL A 108 -3.12 1.40 -1.95
C VAL A 108 -4.12 0.26 -1.90
N LEU A 109 -5.30 0.55 -1.35
CA LEU A 109 -6.41 -0.38 -1.27
C LEU A 109 -7.42 -0.14 -2.40
N GLY A 110 -7.90 -1.23 -3.01
CA GLY A 110 -8.96 -1.19 -4.02
C GLY A 110 -10.37 -1.09 -3.43
N GLU A 111 -11.36 -1.59 -4.16
CA GLU A 111 -12.73 -1.71 -3.65
C GLU A 111 -12.89 -2.99 -2.81
N ALA A 112 -13.59 -2.89 -1.68
CA ALA A 112 -13.87 -4.06 -0.85
C ALA A 112 -15.13 -4.79 -1.31
N SER A 113 -15.02 -6.10 -1.50
CA SER A 113 -16.16 -7.00 -1.55
C SER A 113 -16.61 -7.34 -0.14
N ILE A 114 -17.87 -7.08 0.19
CA ILE A 114 -18.43 -7.27 1.53
C ILE A 114 -19.44 -8.40 1.49
N THR A 115 -19.25 -9.38 2.36
CA THR A 115 -20.20 -10.48 2.61
C THR A 115 -20.37 -10.67 4.10
N HIS A 116 -21.48 -11.25 4.52
CA HIS A 116 -21.76 -11.46 5.93
C HIS A 116 -22.31 -12.85 6.19
N ARG A 117 -22.27 -13.28 7.45
CA ARG A 117 -22.78 -14.56 7.93
C ARG A 117 -23.77 -14.27 9.05
N CYS A 118 -24.95 -14.86 8.99
CA CYS A 118 -26.01 -14.58 9.95
C CYS A 118 -25.78 -15.25 11.30
N GLN A 119 -26.50 -14.74 12.31
CA GLN A 119 -26.64 -15.43 13.58
C GLN A 119 -27.28 -16.82 13.37
N PRO A 120 -26.99 -17.80 14.25
CA PRO A 120 -27.63 -19.10 14.18
C PRO A 120 -29.16 -18.98 14.18
N GLY A 121 -29.81 -19.54 13.16
CA GLY A 121 -31.27 -19.51 13.01
C GLY A 121 -31.85 -18.25 12.35
N ARG A 122 -31.02 -17.36 11.80
CA ARG A 122 -31.42 -16.09 11.14
C ARG A 122 -31.06 -16.03 9.65
N GLY A 123 -31.15 -17.15 8.95
CA GLY A 123 -30.81 -17.24 7.52
C GLY A 123 -29.50 -17.98 7.26
N HIS A 124 -28.71 -17.49 6.30
CA HIS A 124 -27.56 -18.23 5.78
C HIS A 124 -26.40 -18.30 6.78
N GLN A 125 -25.78 -19.48 6.84
CA GLN A 125 -24.65 -19.77 7.75
C GLN A 125 -23.29 -19.70 7.04
N ASN A 126 -23.29 -19.46 5.73
CA ASN A 126 -22.10 -19.15 4.94
C ASN A 126 -22.04 -17.65 4.68
N PHE A 127 -20.88 -17.14 4.26
CA PHE A 127 -20.75 -15.76 3.84
C PHE A 127 -21.52 -15.51 2.54
N SER A 128 -22.46 -14.56 2.57
CA SER A 128 -23.32 -14.17 1.45
C SER A 128 -23.57 -12.67 1.44
N THR A 129 -24.15 -12.17 0.35
CA THR A 129 -24.70 -10.81 0.24
C THR A 129 -26.21 -10.76 0.49
N GLU A 130 -26.86 -11.93 0.61
CA GLU A 130 -28.27 -12.05 0.97
C GLU A 130 -28.53 -11.51 2.38
N PHE A 131 -29.77 -11.12 2.68
CA PHE A 131 -30.12 -10.61 4.01
C PHE A 131 -30.30 -11.74 5.03
N CYS A 132 -30.01 -11.43 6.30
CA CYS A 132 -30.33 -12.29 7.44
C CYS A 132 -31.81 -12.16 7.84
N PHE A 133 -32.62 -13.15 7.46
CA PHE A 133 -34.04 -13.28 7.84
C PHE A 133 -34.33 -14.67 8.41
#